data_AF-A0ABD6I227-F1
#
_entry.id   AF-A0ABD6I227-F1
#
_cell.length_a   1.000
_cell.length_b   1.000
_cell.length_c   1.000
_cell.angle_alpha   90.00
_cell.angle_beta   90.00
_cell.angle_gamma   90.00
#
_symmetry.space_group_name_H-M   'P 1'
#
loop_
_entity.id
_entity.type
_entity.pdbx_description
1 polymer ?
#
loop_
_entity_poly.entity_id
_entity_poly.type
_entity_poly.pdbx_seq_one_letter_code
_entity_poly.pdbx_strand_id
1 'polypeptide(L)'
;MKIGFNIFVQKYASSVESFIKSLDFKENTLSNTESWLKSIENGGLGEARAKAFLLERFWVLERSVDIQGADYLIQRKITSQNFMDKEPPKLGVVQVKYIQDGNTYIRINKDYVINQSGEPYGEFFLLVFSGQEDEARSFLITSQEVSDNFEEKEVKGKIILQTSGKNILNNKNIEILNKSMALDKIEHAIKKSDFMRNRLFLGATNYIKLCPEQIEHDFLLPLDNGYADLKKEFFKNKKLLQSTLFNIADVVEGMNNILKTSDPEEAFDIYEDVISQHIGSSTGTYISFEVDFFNDEDFLAAVKNHKERLSAIRELGLESSYFSLLKSFEKSVAKQTANLQLSQGDKVEVTIKYDAKTLENPSIIVSKTIYEGECPFVEISTLGHQKLYFCPWNWISYEIGNGKEAFPETPNDFERQYISSSWKYRRPFQVAIDKLLIGEDLISPWMN
;
A
#
# COMPACT_ATOMS: atom_id res chain seq x y z
N MET A 1 64.23 31.19 -18.76
CA MET A 1 62.81 31.59 -18.92
C MET A 1 62.04 30.53 -19.75
N LYS A 2 62.07 29.24 -19.36
CA LYS A 2 61.41 28.13 -20.10
C LYS A 2 60.67 27.12 -19.22
N ILE A 3 60.64 27.31 -17.90
CA ILE A 3 60.03 26.35 -16.96
C ILE A 3 58.67 26.85 -16.43
N GLY A 4 58.42 28.16 -16.45
CA GLY A 4 57.15 28.75 -15.97
C GLY A 4 55.97 28.69 -16.94
N PHE A 5 56.20 28.47 -18.25
CA PHE A 5 55.11 28.49 -19.25
C PHE A 5 54.40 27.12 -19.39
N ASN A 6 55.11 26.01 -19.16
CA ASN A 6 54.53 24.66 -19.28
C ASN A 6 53.58 24.31 -18.12
N ILE A 7 53.84 24.82 -16.91
CA ILE A 7 52.98 24.54 -15.74
C ILE A 7 51.65 25.29 -15.84
N PHE A 8 51.63 26.47 -16.47
CA PHE A 8 50.41 27.26 -16.65
C PHE A 8 49.48 26.65 -17.71
N VAL A 9 50.03 26.11 -18.80
CA VAL A 9 49.24 25.47 -19.87
C VAL A 9 48.66 24.12 -19.43
N GLN A 10 49.41 23.30 -18.68
CA GLN A 10 48.87 22.02 -18.17
C GLN A 10 47.74 22.19 -17.16
N LYS A 11 47.81 23.19 -16.27
CA LYS A 11 46.79 23.43 -15.24
C LYS A 11 45.47 23.95 -15.84
N TYR A 12 45.54 24.73 -16.92
CA TYR A 12 44.36 25.17 -17.68
C TYR A 12 43.74 24.04 -18.51
N ALA A 13 44.55 23.19 -19.15
CA ALA A 13 44.04 22.05 -19.93
C ALA A 13 43.25 21.05 -19.06
N SER A 14 43.77 20.71 -17.87
CA SER A 14 43.05 19.84 -16.92
C SER A 14 41.76 20.47 -16.37
N SER A 15 41.75 21.81 -16.22
CA SER A 15 40.55 22.54 -15.79
C SER A 15 39.48 22.55 -16.88
N VAL A 16 39.86 22.69 -18.15
CA VAL A 16 38.93 22.67 -19.29
C VAL A 16 38.37 21.27 -19.51
N GLU A 17 39.17 20.20 -19.42
CA GLU A 17 38.67 18.84 -19.49
C GLU A 17 37.71 18.49 -18.33
N SER A 18 37.99 18.97 -17.12
CA SER A 18 37.06 18.80 -15.98
C SER A 18 35.76 19.56 -16.19
N PHE A 19 35.82 20.74 -16.81
CA PHE A 19 34.66 21.58 -17.09
C PHE A 19 33.81 20.99 -18.22
N ILE A 20 34.42 20.49 -19.30
CA ILE A 20 33.75 19.76 -20.38
C ILE A 20 33.10 18.49 -19.86
N LYS A 21 33.80 17.69 -19.03
CA LYS A 21 33.19 16.52 -18.37
C LYS A 21 32.03 16.91 -17.45
N SER A 22 32.11 18.06 -16.77
CA SER A 22 31.00 18.55 -15.92
C SER A 22 29.80 19.06 -16.72
N LEU A 23 30.03 19.57 -17.95
CA LEU A 23 29.00 19.97 -18.91
C LEU A 23 28.33 18.75 -19.54
N ASP A 24 29.10 17.75 -20.00
CA ASP A 24 28.59 16.47 -20.51
C ASP A 24 27.81 15.70 -19.44
N PHE A 25 28.24 15.76 -18.17
CA PHE A 25 27.52 15.15 -17.06
C PHE A 25 26.22 15.90 -16.76
N LYS A 26 26.24 17.24 -16.82
CA LYS A 26 25.03 18.07 -16.65
C LYS A 26 24.03 17.88 -17.78
N GLU A 27 24.46 17.85 -19.04
CA GLU A 27 23.61 17.59 -20.21
C GLU A 27 22.99 16.19 -20.17
N ASN A 28 23.76 15.15 -19.78
CA ASN A 28 23.20 13.81 -19.60
C ASN A 28 22.24 13.70 -18.42
N THR A 29 22.44 14.45 -17.33
CA THR A 29 21.47 14.50 -16.23
C THR A 29 20.21 15.29 -16.59
N LEU A 30 20.33 16.41 -17.32
CA LEU A 30 19.19 17.20 -17.78
C LEU A 30 18.36 16.45 -18.83
N SER A 31 19.00 15.79 -19.81
CA SER A 31 18.29 15.01 -20.84
C SER A 31 17.58 13.78 -20.26
N ASN A 32 18.17 13.12 -19.26
CA ASN A 32 17.51 12.03 -18.54
C ASN A 32 16.35 12.51 -17.65
N THR A 33 16.47 13.70 -17.05
CA THR A 33 15.40 14.30 -16.23
C THR A 33 14.22 14.73 -17.11
N GLU A 34 14.48 15.31 -18.28
CA GLU A 34 13.47 15.66 -19.28
C GLU A 34 12.80 14.43 -19.92
N SER A 35 13.57 13.36 -20.17
CA SER A 35 13.05 12.11 -20.74
C SER A 35 12.11 11.38 -19.78
N TRP A 36 12.45 11.34 -18.49
CA TRP A 36 11.61 10.73 -17.46
C TRP A 36 10.31 11.52 -17.21
N LEU A 37 10.38 12.86 -17.14
CA LEU A 37 9.19 13.70 -17.02
C LEU A 37 8.25 13.53 -18.21
N LYS A 38 8.78 13.54 -19.44
CA LYS A 38 7.99 13.27 -20.66
C LYS A 38 7.38 11.88 -20.64
N SER A 39 8.08 10.87 -20.12
CA SER A 39 7.54 9.51 -19.98
C SER A 39 6.36 9.46 -19.00
N ILE A 40 6.39 10.22 -17.90
CA ILE A 40 5.28 10.32 -16.94
C ILE A 40 4.09 11.05 -17.55
N GLU A 41 4.33 12.19 -18.20
CA GLU A 41 3.27 12.97 -18.86
C GLU A 41 2.58 12.15 -19.96
N ASN A 42 3.35 11.44 -20.78
CA ASN A 42 2.83 10.56 -21.83
C ASN A 42 2.05 9.36 -21.26
N GLY A 43 2.51 8.80 -20.14
CA GLY A 43 1.80 7.75 -19.42
C GLY A 43 0.43 8.22 -18.93
N GLY A 44 0.39 9.34 -18.21
CA GLY A 44 -0.85 9.94 -17.70
C GLY A 44 -1.81 10.37 -18.82
N LEU A 45 -1.30 10.88 -19.93
CA LEU A 45 -2.11 11.23 -21.10
C LEU A 45 -2.73 9.98 -21.76
N GLY A 46 -1.95 8.91 -21.92
CA GLY A 46 -2.42 7.63 -22.45
C GLY A 46 -3.53 7.03 -21.57
N GLU A 47 -3.31 7.01 -20.26
CA GLU A 47 -4.29 6.54 -19.29
C GLU A 47 -5.58 7.36 -19.32
N ALA A 48 -5.50 8.69 -19.35
CA ALA A 48 -6.68 9.56 -19.41
C ALA A 48 -7.49 9.33 -20.68
N ARG A 49 -6.83 9.16 -21.84
CA ARG A 49 -7.49 8.86 -23.12
C ARG A 49 -8.15 7.49 -23.11
N ALA A 50 -7.48 6.47 -22.57
CA ALA A 50 -8.04 5.14 -22.40
C ALA A 50 -9.30 5.17 -21.53
N LYS A 51 -9.25 5.84 -20.38
CA LYS A 51 -10.39 5.98 -19.48
C LYS A 51 -11.57 6.66 -20.17
N ALA A 52 -11.33 7.77 -20.84
CA ALA A 52 -12.37 8.49 -21.58
C ALA A 52 -13.03 7.61 -22.64
N PHE A 53 -12.22 6.88 -23.43
CA PHE A 53 -12.70 5.94 -24.44
C PHE A 53 -13.55 4.81 -23.84
N LEU A 54 -13.09 4.18 -22.75
CA LEU A 54 -13.76 3.04 -22.13
C LEU A 54 -15.06 3.44 -21.41
N LEU A 55 -15.09 4.61 -20.76
CA LEU A 55 -16.26 5.11 -20.02
C LEU A 55 -17.50 5.33 -20.91
N GLU A 56 -17.32 5.49 -22.23
CA GLU A 56 -18.43 5.59 -23.17
C GLU A 56 -19.37 4.37 -23.09
N ARG A 57 -18.84 3.15 -22.84
CA ARG A 57 -19.64 1.91 -22.88
C ARG A 57 -19.47 0.96 -21.69
N PHE A 58 -18.40 1.10 -20.91
CA PHE A 58 -18.10 0.20 -19.80
C PHE A 58 -18.12 0.91 -18.45
N TRP A 59 -18.40 0.16 -17.39
CA TRP A 59 -17.94 0.54 -16.05
C TRP A 59 -16.43 0.31 -16.01
N VAL A 60 -15.68 1.32 -15.58
CA VAL A 60 -14.21 1.29 -15.55
C VAL A 60 -13.75 1.31 -14.10
N LEU A 61 -12.96 0.32 -13.71
CA LEU A 61 -12.36 0.17 -12.40
C LEU A 61 -10.85 0.43 -12.53
N GLU A 62 -10.37 1.44 -11.83
CA GLU A 62 -8.94 1.79 -11.80
C GLU A 62 -8.20 0.94 -10.78
N ARG A 63 -7.04 0.40 -11.17
CA ARG A 63 -6.17 -0.33 -10.24
C ARG A 63 -5.08 0.62 -9.74
N SER A 64 -4.98 0.79 -8.43
CA SER A 64 -4.03 1.71 -7.79
C SER A 64 -2.63 1.12 -7.56
N VAL A 65 -2.35 -0.10 -8.02
CA VAL A 65 -1.03 -0.76 -7.90
C VAL A 65 -0.82 -1.72 -9.08
N ASP A 66 0.34 -1.61 -9.74
CA ASP A 66 0.86 -2.34 -10.92
C ASP A 66 1.07 -3.86 -10.72
N ILE A 67 0.26 -4.51 -9.89
CA ILE A 67 0.35 -5.95 -9.63
C ILE A 67 -0.51 -6.64 -10.70
N GLN A 68 0.14 -7.21 -11.71
CA GLN A 68 -0.41 -7.93 -12.89
C GLN A 68 -0.54 -7.12 -14.20
N GLY A 69 0.06 -5.94 -14.30
CA GLY A 69 0.25 -5.20 -15.57
C GLY A 69 -1.02 -4.82 -16.33
N ALA A 70 -2.13 -4.61 -15.63
CA ALA A 70 -3.37 -4.07 -16.20
C ALA A 70 -3.70 -2.73 -15.53
N ASP A 71 -3.95 -1.71 -16.34
CA ASP A 71 -4.25 -0.35 -15.88
C ASP A 71 -5.74 -0.19 -15.55
N TYR A 72 -6.61 -0.85 -16.32
CA TYR A 72 -8.06 -0.85 -16.12
C TYR A 72 -8.67 -2.25 -16.12
N LEU A 73 -9.70 -2.42 -15.28
CA LEU A 73 -10.68 -3.49 -15.43
C LEU A 73 -11.99 -2.88 -15.92
N ILE A 74 -12.63 -3.53 -16.89
CA ILE A 74 -13.86 -3.03 -17.50
C ILE A 74 -14.99 -4.04 -17.40
N GLN A 75 -16.20 -3.54 -17.17
CA GLN A 75 -17.41 -4.35 -17.10
C GLN A 75 -18.48 -3.78 -18.03
N ARG A 76 -19.24 -4.65 -18.69
CA ARG A 76 -20.41 -4.23 -19.47
C ARG A 76 -21.44 -3.53 -18.56
N LYS A 77 -22.02 -2.42 -19.04
CA LYS A 77 -23.12 -1.70 -18.36
C LYS A 77 -24.44 -2.46 -18.52
N ILE A 78 -24.56 -3.63 -17.88
CA ILE A 78 -25.79 -4.43 -17.89
C ILE A 78 -26.68 -3.90 -16.77
N THR A 79 -27.78 -3.25 -17.11
CA THR A 79 -28.74 -2.68 -16.14
C THR A 79 -29.73 -3.70 -15.60
N SER A 80 -29.76 -4.92 -16.17
CA SER A 80 -30.68 -6.00 -15.82
C SER A 80 -30.05 -7.15 -15.04
N GLN A 81 -28.76 -7.04 -14.66
CA GLN A 81 -28.05 -8.05 -13.88
C GLN A 81 -27.31 -7.39 -12.71
N ASN A 82 -27.46 -7.95 -11.51
CA ASN A 82 -26.81 -7.48 -10.28
C ASN A 82 -25.57 -8.35 -9.96
N PHE A 83 -24.63 -7.84 -9.17
CA PHE A 83 -23.45 -8.55 -8.67
C PHE A 83 -23.78 -9.84 -7.89
N MET A 84 -25.03 -9.96 -7.43
CA MET A 84 -25.55 -11.11 -6.66
C MET A 84 -26.27 -12.14 -7.54
N ASP A 85 -26.35 -11.92 -8.86
CA ASP A 85 -27.00 -12.87 -9.77
C ASP A 85 -26.15 -14.14 -9.94
N LYS A 86 -26.83 -15.23 -10.27
CA LYS A 86 -26.27 -16.58 -10.38
C LYS A 86 -25.11 -16.68 -11.41
N GLU A 87 -25.04 -15.74 -12.34
CA GLU A 87 -23.93 -15.49 -13.25
C GLU A 87 -23.43 -14.05 -13.06
N PRO A 88 -22.39 -13.81 -12.24
CA PRO A 88 -21.81 -12.48 -12.09
C PRO A 88 -21.26 -11.95 -13.41
N PRO A 89 -21.17 -10.62 -13.55
CA PRO A 89 -20.81 -9.98 -14.82
C PRO A 89 -19.35 -10.26 -15.20
N LYS A 90 -19.13 -10.64 -16.45
CA LYS A 90 -17.79 -10.87 -17.04
C LYS A 90 -17.01 -9.57 -17.14
N LEU A 91 -15.70 -9.65 -16.93
CA LEU A 91 -14.78 -8.53 -16.90
C LEU A 91 -13.78 -8.57 -18.06
N GLY A 92 -13.38 -7.40 -18.56
CA GLY A 92 -12.28 -7.21 -19.49
C GLY A 92 -11.08 -6.58 -18.79
N VAL A 93 -9.90 -6.85 -19.29
CA VAL A 93 -8.62 -6.42 -18.73
C VAL A 93 -7.95 -5.54 -19.78
N VAL A 94 -7.61 -4.31 -19.40
CA VAL A 94 -7.03 -3.35 -20.33
C VAL A 94 -5.70 -2.86 -19.82
N GLN A 95 -4.66 -3.09 -20.60
CA GLN A 95 -3.36 -2.44 -20.43
C GLN A 95 -3.26 -1.27 -21.40
N VAL A 96 -2.64 -0.18 -20.97
CA VAL A 96 -2.47 1.06 -21.68
C VAL A 96 -1.00 1.34 -21.86
N LYS A 97 -0.63 1.73 -23.08
CA LYS A 97 0.73 2.17 -23.41
C LYS A 97 0.68 3.41 -24.26
N TYR A 98 1.74 4.22 -24.15
CA TYR A 98 1.92 5.39 -24.99
C TYR A 98 3.19 5.24 -25.82
N ILE A 99 3.08 5.52 -27.12
CA ILE A 99 4.20 5.54 -28.07
C ILE A 99 4.50 6.99 -28.40
N GLN A 100 5.72 7.43 -28.08
CA GLN A 100 6.19 8.76 -28.47
C GLN A 100 6.59 8.78 -29.96
N ASP A 101 7.27 7.74 -30.42
CA ASP A 101 7.75 7.61 -31.79
C ASP A 101 7.93 6.14 -32.21
N GLY A 102 8.33 5.92 -33.46
CA GLY A 102 8.56 4.58 -34.00
C GLY A 102 9.67 3.77 -33.30
N ASN A 103 10.54 4.40 -32.51
CA ASN A 103 11.64 3.76 -31.79
C ASN A 103 11.24 3.30 -30.38
N THR A 104 10.06 3.70 -29.89
CA THR A 104 9.54 3.28 -28.59
C THR A 104 9.14 1.80 -28.64
N TYR A 105 9.62 0.99 -27.70
CA TYR A 105 9.23 -0.43 -27.60
C TYR A 105 8.13 -0.63 -26.56
N ILE A 106 7.07 -1.32 -26.95
CA ILE A 106 6.07 -1.82 -26.02
C ILE A 106 6.50 -3.21 -25.55
N ARG A 107 6.42 -3.42 -24.24
CA ARG A 107 6.74 -4.69 -23.57
C ARG A 107 5.59 -5.08 -22.66
N ILE A 108 5.17 -6.32 -22.74
CA ILE A 108 4.07 -6.91 -21.98
C ILE A 108 4.56 -8.24 -21.41
N ASN A 109 4.22 -8.57 -20.16
CA ASN A 109 4.56 -9.89 -19.63
C ASN A 109 3.70 -10.95 -20.34
N LYS A 110 4.30 -12.06 -20.79
CA LYS A 110 3.60 -13.13 -21.51
C LYS A 110 2.44 -13.69 -20.67
N ASP A 111 2.65 -13.81 -19.37
CA ASP A 111 1.66 -14.33 -18.40
C ASP A 111 0.36 -13.51 -18.34
N TYR A 112 0.34 -12.27 -18.85
CA TYR A 112 -0.86 -11.43 -18.88
C TYR A 112 -1.68 -11.62 -20.15
N VAL A 113 -1.08 -12.20 -21.19
CA VAL A 113 -1.65 -12.28 -22.54
C VAL A 113 -1.99 -13.72 -22.88
N ILE A 114 -1.14 -14.67 -22.47
CA ILE A 114 -1.19 -16.07 -22.83
C ILE A 114 -1.21 -16.88 -21.54
N ASN A 115 -2.06 -17.91 -21.49
CA ASN A 115 -2.13 -18.82 -20.36
C ASN A 115 -1.01 -19.88 -20.40
N GLN A 116 -0.91 -20.68 -19.34
CA GLN A 116 0.07 -21.77 -19.24
C GLN A 116 -0.10 -22.84 -20.34
N SER A 117 -1.30 -23.01 -20.90
CA SER A 117 -1.60 -23.91 -22.03
C SER A 117 -1.29 -23.30 -23.41
N GLY A 118 -0.75 -22.08 -23.47
CA GLY A 118 -0.40 -21.40 -24.72
C GLY A 118 -1.57 -20.68 -25.42
N GLU A 119 -2.75 -20.61 -24.80
CA GLU A 119 -3.92 -19.95 -25.38
C GLU A 119 -4.04 -18.48 -24.90
N PRO A 120 -4.36 -17.52 -25.79
CA PRO A 120 -4.53 -16.12 -25.40
C PRO A 120 -5.80 -15.87 -24.55
N TYR A 121 -5.70 -14.98 -23.56
CA TYR A 121 -6.84 -14.53 -22.75
C TYR A 121 -7.76 -13.62 -23.57
N GLY A 122 -8.91 -14.12 -24.02
CA GLY A 122 -9.83 -13.38 -24.90
C GLY A 122 -10.37 -12.06 -24.30
N GLU A 123 -10.26 -11.89 -22.99
CA GLU A 123 -10.64 -10.73 -22.20
C GLU A 123 -9.53 -9.68 -22.03
N PHE A 124 -8.29 -9.95 -22.47
CA PHE A 124 -7.18 -9.01 -22.41
C PHE A 124 -7.12 -8.13 -23.67
N PHE A 125 -6.94 -6.83 -23.46
CA PHE A 125 -6.81 -5.81 -24.48
C PHE A 125 -5.65 -4.87 -24.17
N LEU A 126 -4.90 -4.51 -25.20
CA LEU A 126 -3.89 -3.48 -25.15
C LEU A 126 -4.41 -2.25 -25.91
N LEU A 127 -4.56 -1.14 -25.21
CA LEU A 127 -4.78 0.17 -25.81
C LEU A 127 -3.45 0.91 -25.94
N VAL A 128 -3.18 1.40 -27.14
CA VAL A 128 -1.98 2.19 -27.40
C VAL A 128 -2.37 3.56 -27.92
N PHE A 129 -1.73 4.59 -27.39
CA PHE A 129 -1.95 5.97 -27.82
C PHE A 129 -0.65 6.59 -28.32
N SER A 130 -0.77 7.51 -29.27
CA SER A 130 0.34 8.33 -29.76
C SER A 130 -0.16 9.71 -30.19
N GLY A 131 0.77 10.65 -30.37
CA GLY A 131 0.47 11.99 -30.87
C GLY A 131 -0.29 12.87 -29.87
N GLN A 132 -0.30 14.17 -30.15
CA GLN A 132 -0.96 15.18 -29.32
C GLN A 132 -2.08 15.88 -30.10
N GLU A 133 -3.08 16.36 -29.36
CA GLU A 133 -4.20 17.14 -29.90
C GLU A 133 -4.82 16.51 -31.16
N ASP A 134 -4.80 17.20 -32.29
CA ASP A 134 -5.41 16.78 -33.55
C ASP A 134 -4.67 15.62 -34.24
N GLU A 135 -3.42 15.36 -33.86
CA GLU A 135 -2.61 14.23 -34.35
C GLU A 135 -2.73 12.99 -33.45
N ALA A 136 -3.63 13.02 -32.45
CA ALA A 136 -3.84 11.90 -31.55
C ALA A 136 -4.35 10.66 -32.29
N ARG A 137 -3.63 9.55 -32.15
CA ARG A 137 -4.01 8.24 -32.70
C ARG A 137 -4.19 7.24 -31.56
N SER A 138 -5.12 6.32 -31.76
CA SER A 138 -5.49 5.30 -30.78
C SER A 138 -5.52 3.94 -31.46
N PHE A 139 -5.02 2.91 -30.79
CA PHE A 139 -4.94 1.55 -31.32
C PHE A 139 -5.50 0.57 -30.29
N LEU A 140 -6.22 -0.46 -30.77
CA LEU A 140 -6.75 -1.54 -29.96
C LEU A 140 -6.19 -2.86 -30.47
N ILE A 141 -5.48 -3.57 -29.60
CA ILE A 141 -4.84 -4.84 -29.90
C ILE A 141 -5.40 -5.90 -28.93
N THR A 142 -5.89 -7.02 -29.44
CA THR A 142 -6.37 -8.15 -28.61
C THR A 142 -5.21 -9.02 -28.15
N SER A 143 -5.42 -9.84 -27.13
CA SER A 143 -4.44 -10.86 -26.72
C SER A 143 -4.00 -11.79 -27.84
N GLN A 144 -4.92 -12.20 -28.72
CA GLN A 144 -4.59 -13.00 -29.91
C GLN A 144 -3.65 -12.21 -30.84
N GLU A 145 -3.95 -10.94 -31.11
CA GLU A 145 -3.10 -10.09 -31.94
C GLU A 145 -1.74 -9.81 -31.29
N VAL A 146 -1.67 -9.72 -29.96
CA VAL A 146 -0.39 -9.64 -29.23
C VAL A 146 0.39 -10.94 -29.39
N SER A 147 -0.24 -12.10 -29.15
CA SER A 147 0.37 -13.41 -29.29
C SER A 147 0.92 -13.67 -30.69
N ASP A 148 0.20 -13.25 -31.72
CA ASP A 148 0.55 -13.54 -33.12
C ASP A 148 1.66 -12.62 -33.65
N ASN A 149 1.78 -11.39 -33.12
CA ASN A 149 2.59 -10.33 -33.74
C ASN A 149 3.73 -9.78 -32.88
N PHE A 150 3.84 -10.19 -31.60
CA PHE A 150 4.89 -9.71 -30.70
C PHE A 150 6.00 -10.74 -30.58
N GLU A 151 7.24 -10.26 -30.54
CA GLU A 151 8.41 -11.12 -30.37
C GLU A 151 8.57 -11.50 -28.89
N GLU A 152 8.82 -12.79 -28.63
CA GLU A 152 9.20 -13.25 -27.29
C GLU A 152 10.66 -12.92 -26.99
N LYS A 153 10.91 -12.35 -25.81
CA LYS A 153 12.25 -12.18 -25.25
C LYS A 153 12.26 -12.52 -23.78
N GLU A 154 13.34 -13.14 -23.34
CA GLU A 154 13.57 -13.34 -21.92
C GLU A 154 14.29 -12.13 -21.32
N VAL A 155 13.73 -11.55 -20.26
CA VAL A 155 14.33 -10.43 -19.52
C VAL A 155 14.20 -10.72 -18.02
N LYS A 156 15.35 -10.88 -17.35
CA LYS A 156 15.43 -11.13 -15.89
C LYS A 156 14.60 -12.36 -15.44
N GLY A 157 14.64 -13.45 -16.21
CA GLY A 157 13.93 -14.69 -15.90
C GLY A 157 12.43 -14.66 -16.16
N LYS A 158 11.92 -13.65 -16.89
CA LYS A 158 10.52 -13.57 -17.34
C LYS A 158 10.45 -13.46 -18.85
N ILE A 159 9.47 -14.13 -19.45
CA ILE A 159 9.20 -14.04 -20.89
C ILE A 159 8.32 -12.82 -21.14
N ILE A 160 8.85 -11.86 -21.89
CA ILE A 160 8.12 -10.67 -22.32
C ILE A 160 7.77 -10.77 -23.81
N LEU A 161 6.58 -10.30 -24.15
CA LEU A 161 6.16 -10.05 -25.52
C LEU A 161 6.46 -8.59 -25.86
N GLN A 162 7.21 -8.36 -26.94
CA GLN A 162 7.64 -7.03 -27.34
C GLN A 162 7.38 -6.70 -28.82
N THR A 163 7.06 -5.44 -29.09
CA THR A 163 6.97 -4.92 -30.46
C THR A 163 7.46 -3.47 -30.52
N SER A 164 7.90 -3.05 -31.72
CA SER A 164 8.34 -1.68 -31.95
C SER A 164 7.15 -0.76 -32.23
N GLY A 165 7.25 0.51 -31.82
CA GLY A 165 6.22 1.50 -32.07
C GLY A 165 5.98 1.71 -33.57
N LYS A 166 7.03 1.56 -34.40
CA LYS A 166 6.91 1.59 -35.86
C LYS A 166 5.96 0.53 -36.40
N ASN A 167 5.97 -0.68 -35.84
CA ASN A 167 5.07 -1.75 -36.27
C ASN A 167 3.62 -1.42 -35.94
N ILE A 168 3.36 -0.80 -34.78
CA ILE A 168 2.02 -0.39 -34.37
C ILE A 168 1.53 0.79 -35.21
N LEU A 169 2.34 1.86 -35.31
CA LEU A 169 1.96 3.10 -36.00
C LEU A 169 1.66 2.89 -37.51
N ASN A 170 2.26 1.87 -38.13
CA ASN A 170 2.06 1.53 -39.54
C ASN A 170 0.95 0.49 -39.77
N ASN A 171 0.44 -0.15 -38.71
CA ASN A 171 -0.58 -1.18 -38.83
C ASN A 171 -1.98 -0.58 -38.75
N LYS A 172 -2.61 -0.39 -39.91
CA LYS A 172 -3.97 0.17 -40.02
C LYS A 172 -5.07 -0.74 -39.46
N ASN A 173 -4.81 -2.04 -39.30
CA ASN A 173 -5.84 -2.99 -38.87
C ASN A 173 -6.16 -2.87 -37.38
N ILE A 174 -5.22 -2.36 -36.59
CA ILE A 174 -5.36 -2.17 -35.14
C ILE A 174 -5.68 -0.71 -34.76
N GLU A 175 -5.68 0.21 -35.74
CA GLU A 175 -5.99 1.62 -35.51
C GLU A 175 -7.49 1.83 -35.33
N ILE A 176 -7.85 2.57 -34.28
CA ILE A 176 -9.24 2.90 -33.95
C ILE A 176 -9.68 4.08 -34.82
N LEU A 177 -10.20 3.76 -36.02
CA LEU A 177 -10.84 4.74 -36.90
C LEU A 177 -12.31 4.96 -36.52
N ASN A 178 -12.96 3.95 -35.97
CA ASN A 178 -14.35 4.02 -35.49
C ASN A 178 -14.42 3.52 -34.04
N LYS A 179 -14.65 4.44 -33.11
CA LYS A 179 -14.73 4.15 -31.68
C LYS A 179 -15.82 3.13 -31.34
N SER A 180 -17.00 3.22 -31.97
CA SER A 180 -18.09 2.29 -31.68
C SER A 180 -17.70 0.87 -32.03
N MET A 181 -17.11 0.64 -33.20
CA MET A 181 -16.69 -0.71 -33.62
C MET A 181 -15.59 -1.29 -32.71
N ALA A 182 -14.67 -0.45 -32.25
CA ALA A 182 -13.65 -0.88 -31.29
C ALA A 182 -14.27 -1.27 -29.93
N LEU A 183 -15.22 -0.49 -29.44
CA LEU A 183 -15.98 -0.82 -28.23
C LEU A 183 -16.85 -2.08 -28.41
N ASP A 184 -17.43 -2.29 -29.61
CA ASP A 184 -18.18 -3.51 -29.94
C ASP A 184 -17.27 -4.75 -29.95
N LYS A 185 -16.03 -4.62 -30.44
CA LYS A 185 -15.00 -5.68 -30.41
C LYS A 185 -14.70 -6.10 -28.96
N ILE A 186 -14.48 -5.11 -28.09
CA ILE A 186 -14.25 -5.34 -26.64
C ILE A 186 -15.46 -6.01 -26.00
N GLU A 187 -16.66 -5.46 -26.23
CA GLU A 187 -17.89 -5.98 -25.64
C GLU A 187 -18.18 -7.42 -26.08
N HIS A 188 -17.99 -7.73 -27.36
CA HIS A 188 -18.18 -9.08 -27.89
C HIS A 188 -17.21 -10.08 -27.27
N ALA A 189 -15.94 -9.71 -27.11
CA ALA A 189 -14.95 -10.61 -26.49
C ALA A 189 -15.27 -10.85 -25.01
N ILE A 190 -15.66 -9.81 -24.25
CA ILE A 190 -16.13 -9.97 -22.85
C ILE A 190 -17.38 -10.86 -22.79
N LYS A 191 -18.30 -10.76 -23.76
CA LYS A 191 -19.50 -11.62 -23.78
C LYS A 191 -19.14 -13.09 -24.03
N LYS A 192 -18.17 -13.35 -24.93
CA LYS A 192 -17.74 -14.68 -25.35
C LYS A 192 -16.74 -15.34 -24.39
N SER A 193 -16.10 -14.57 -23.50
CA SER A 193 -15.12 -15.11 -22.56
C SER A 193 -15.73 -16.22 -21.69
N ASP A 194 -14.98 -17.28 -21.47
CA ASP A 194 -15.41 -18.38 -20.60
C ASP A 194 -15.51 -17.85 -19.17
N PHE A 195 -16.67 -18.02 -18.54
CA PHE A 195 -16.97 -17.54 -17.20
C PHE A 195 -15.93 -18.02 -16.16
N MET A 196 -15.47 -19.28 -16.26
CA MET A 196 -14.50 -19.84 -15.31
C MET A 196 -13.08 -19.33 -15.59
N ARG A 197 -12.69 -19.15 -16.85
CA ARG A 197 -11.39 -18.58 -17.24
C ARG A 197 -11.29 -17.09 -16.94
N ASN A 198 -12.37 -16.35 -17.17
CA ASN A 198 -12.51 -14.93 -16.81
C ASN A 198 -12.34 -14.71 -15.32
N ARG A 199 -12.71 -15.72 -14.52
CA ARG A 199 -12.49 -15.75 -13.08
C ARG A 199 -11.16 -16.37 -12.67
N LEU A 200 -10.51 -17.23 -13.46
CA LEU A 200 -9.14 -17.71 -13.19
C LEU A 200 -8.11 -16.59 -13.41
N PHE A 201 -8.26 -15.79 -14.46
CA PHE A 201 -7.50 -14.54 -14.65
C PHE A 201 -7.70 -13.55 -13.48
N LEU A 202 -8.84 -13.66 -12.79
CA LEU A 202 -9.26 -12.81 -11.68
C LEU A 202 -9.41 -13.56 -10.32
N GLY A 203 -8.81 -14.75 -10.18
CA GLY A 203 -8.91 -15.63 -9.01
C GLY A 203 -10.22 -16.42 -8.81
N ALA A 204 -10.09 -17.74 -8.75
CA ALA A 204 -11.09 -18.67 -8.21
C ALA A 204 -11.38 -18.48 -6.70
N THR A 205 -10.67 -17.59 -6.02
CA THR A 205 -11.01 -17.06 -4.71
C THR A 205 -11.61 -15.67 -4.90
N ASN A 206 -12.75 -15.33 -4.29
CA ASN A 206 -13.20 -13.93 -4.22
C ASN A 206 -12.04 -13.06 -3.74
N TYR A 207 -11.31 -12.38 -4.63
CA TYR A 207 -10.21 -11.50 -4.22
C TYR A 207 -10.83 -10.30 -3.53
N ILE A 208 -10.94 -10.40 -2.21
CA ILE A 208 -11.27 -9.28 -1.36
C ILE A 208 -10.06 -8.34 -1.45
N LYS A 209 -10.23 -7.21 -2.14
CA LYS A 209 -9.26 -6.12 -2.05
C LYS A 209 -9.11 -5.79 -0.57
N LEU A 210 -7.95 -6.09 0.01
CA LEU A 210 -7.69 -5.75 1.38
C LEU A 210 -7.42 -4.25 1.47
N CYS A 211 -8.23 -3.55 2.27
CA CYS A 211 -7.95 -2.17 2.64
C CYS A 211 -7.66 -2.13 4.15
N PRO A 212 -6.68 -1.35 4.61
CA PRO A 212 -6.44 -1.15 6.04
C PRO A 212 -7.69 -0.67 6.79
N GLU A 213 -8.62 -0.02 6.09
CA GLU A 213 -9.88 0.51 6.61
C GLU A 213 -10.97 -0.56 6.76
N GLN A 214 -10.73 -1.82 6.35
CA GLN A 214 -11.68 -2.92 6.52
C GLN A 214 -11.66 -3.47 7.96
N ILE A 215 -11.98 -2.60 8.90
CA ILE A 215 -12.14 -2.85 10.32
C ILE A 215 -13.28 -1.97 10.84
N GLU A 216 -14.01 -2.41 11.85
CA GLU A 216 -15.09 -1.59 12.42
C GLU A 216 -14.54 -0.27 12.97
N HIS A 217 -15.32 0.81 12.84
CA HIS A 217 -14.89 2.15 13.21
C HIS A 217 -14.48 2.26 14.68
N ASP A 218 -15.10 1.48 15.56
CA ASP A 218 -14.81 1.44 16.99
C ASP A 218 -13.35 1.09 17.29
N PHE A 219 -12.70 0.29 16.44
CA PHE A 219 -11.28 -0.06 16.57
C PHE A 219 -10.32 0.99 15.98
N LEU A 220 -10.87 2.04 15.35
CA LEU A 220 -10.12 3.21 14.90
C LEU A 220 -10.08 4.31 15.97
N LEU A 221 -10.92 4.19 17.01
CA LEU A 221 -10.93 5.14 18.11
C LEU A 221 -9.62 5.06 18.89
N PRO A 222 -9.03 6.20 19.31
CA PRO A 222 -7.69 6.27 19.88
C PRO A 222 -7.65 5.83 21.35
N LEU A 223 -8.26 4.68 21.65
CA LEU A 223 -8.15 4.01 22.93
C LEU A 223 -6.87 3.18 22.91
N ASP A 224 -5.85 3.59 23.69
CA ASP A 224 -4.67 2.75 23.85
C ASP A 224 -5.10 1.38 24.38
N ASN A 225 -4.44 0.29 23.99
CA ASN A 225 -4.68 -1.06 24.49
C ASN A 225 -3.42 -1.70 25.09
N GLY A 226 -2.30 -0.98 25.16
CA GLY A 226 -1.05 -1.47 25.74
C GLY A 226 -0.23 -2.38 24.82
N TYR A 227 -0.88 -3.03 23.86
CA TYR A 227 -0.37 -4.20 23.16
C TYR A 227 0.02 -3.90 21.71
N ALA A 228 -0.95 -3.52 20.85
CA ALA A 228 -0.72 -3.36 19.43
C ALA A 228 -1.63 -2.32 18.75
N ASP A 229 -1.24 -1.90 17.55
CA ASP A 229 -2.13 -1.17 16.65
C ASP A 229 -3.12 -2.15 16.03
N LEU A 230 -4.38 -2.12 16.50
CA LEU A 230 -5.41 -3.07 16.11
C LEU A 230 -5.69 -3.05 14.60
N LYS A 231 -5.69 -1.86 13.98
CA LYS A 231 -5.90 -1.69 12.54
C LYS A 231 -4.77 -2.37 11.77
N LYS A 232 -3.53 -2.09 12.17
CA LYS A 232 -2.33 -2.60 11.49
C LYS A 232 -2.22 -4.12 11.63
N GLU A 233 -2.37 -4.66 12.84
CA GLU A 233 -2.25 -6.10 13.08
C GLU A 233 -3.40 -6.90 12.46
N PHE A 234 -4.63 -6.38 12.49
CA PHE A 234 -5.74 -7.04 11.79
C PHE A 234 -5.51 -7.10 10.27
N PHE A 235 -5.01 -6.00 9.69
CA PHE A 235 -4.67 -5.95 8.26
C PHE A 235 -3.51 -6.89 7.91
N LYS A 236 -2.49 -6.99 8.77
CA LYS A 236 -1.37 -7.94 8.61
C LYS A 236 -1.89 -9.38 8.59
N ASN A 237 -2.74 -9.76 9.54
CA ASN A 237 -3.34 -11.10 9.61
C ASN A 237 -4.15 -11.44 8.35
N LYS A 238 -4.95 -10.48 7.85
CA LYS A 238 -5.67 -10.65 6.57
C LYS A 238 -4.73 -10.84 5.38
N LYS A 239 -3.61 -10.13 5.32
CA LYS A 239 -2.60 -10.32 4.27
C LYS A 239 -1.95 -11.70 4.32
N LEU A 240 -1.63 -12.19 5.50
CA LEU A 240 -1.07 -13.54 5.68
C LEU A 240 -2.06 -14.61 5.22
N LEU A 241 -3.34 -14.48 5.57
CA LEU A 241 -4.40 -15.33 5.05
C LEU A 241 -4.51 -15.24 3.51
N GLN A 242 -4.45 -14.04 2.94
CA GLN A 242 -4.46 -13.85 1.49
C GLN A 242 -3.27 -14.53 0.82
N SER A 243 -2.08 -14.49 1.44
CA SER A 243 -0.90 -15.23 0.96
C SER A 243 -1.15 -16.73 0.93
N THR A 244 -1.79 -17.26 1.97
CA THR A 244 -2.13 -18.69 2.04
C THR A 244 -3.11 -19.08 0.94
N LEU A 245 -4.08 -18.21 0.62
CA LEU A 245 -5.02 -18.45 -0.47
C LEU A 245 -4.33 -18.52 -1.85
N PHE A 246 -3.24 -17.76 -2.07
CA PHE A 246 -2.45 -17.88 -3.29
C PHE A 246 -1.77 -19.25 -3.38
N ASN A 247 -1.13 -19.70 -2.30
CA ASN A 247 -0.51 -21.02 -2.26
C ASN A 247 -1.52 -22.15 -2.54
N ILE A 248 -2.75 -22.03 -2.00
CA ILE A 248 -3.83 -22.99 -2.29
C ILE A 248 -4.22 -22.94 -3.77
N ALA A 249 -4.33 -21.75 -4.36
CA ALA A 249 -4.70 -21.59 -5.76
C ALA A 249 -3.65 -22.22 -6.69
N ASP A 250 -2.37 -22.03 -6.41
CA ASP A 250 -1.26 -22.61 -7.19
C ASP A 250 -1.31 -24.14 -7.16
N VAL A 251 -1.54 -24.73 -5.97
CA VAL A 251 -1.72 -26.19 -5.83
C VAL A 251 -2.93 -26.69 -6.60
N VAL A 252 -4.06 -25.98 -6.55
CA VAL A 252 -5.28 -26.34 -7.29
C VAL A 252 -5.05 -26.25 -8.80
N GLU A 253 -4.29 -25.26 -9.29
CA GLU A 253 -3.90 -25.16 -10.69
C GLU A 253 -3.02 -26.36 -11.09
N GLY A 254 -1.98 -26.68 -10.31
CA GLY A 254 -1.11 -27.84 -10.53
C GLY A 254 -1.91 -29.15 -10.64
N MET A 255 -2.87 -29.38 -9.72
CA MET A 255 -3.76 -30.54 -9.78
C MET A 255 -4.58 -30.58 -11.07
N ASN A 256 -5.17 -29.44 -11.46
CA ASN A 256 -5.97 -29.37 -12.68
C ASN A 256 -5.14 -29.62 -13.94
N ASN A 257 -3.87 -29.19 -13.95
CA ASN A 257 -2.97 -29.43 -15.06
C ASN A 257 -2.60 -30.92 -15.17
N ILE A 258 -2.29 -31.57 -14.04
CA ILE A 258 -2.09 -33.03 -13.98
C ILE A 258 -3.32 -33.79 -14.49
N LEU A 259 -4.53 -33.38 -14.12
CA LEU A 259 -5.77 -34.04 -14.57
C LEU A 259 -6.06 -33.88 -16.07
N LYS A 260 -5.49 -32.86 -16.72
CA LYS A 260 -5.69 -32.57 -18.14
C LYS A 260 -4.61 -33.18 -19.03
N THR A 261 -3.37 -33.26 -18.53
CA THR A 261 -2.28 -33.79 -19.36
C THR A 261 -2.48 -35.28 -19.63
N SER A 262 -2.04 -35.69 -20.81
CA SER A 262 -2.01 -37.10 -21.23
C SER A 262 -0.59 -37.68 -21.16
N ASP A 263 0.42 -36.85 -20.87
CA ASP A 263 1.82 -37.25 -20.74
C ASP A 263 2.17 -37.55 -19.27
N PRO A 264 2.57 -38.79 -18.93
CA PRO A 264 2.97 -39.15 -17.58
C PRO A 264 4.23 -38.42 -17.06
N GLU A 265 5.19 -38.07 -17.93
CA GLU A 265 6.40 -37.36 -17.51
C GLU A 265 6.06 -35.93 -17.08
N GLU A 266 5.27 -35.22 -17.91
CA GLU A 266 4.76 -33.88 -17.59
C GLU A 266 3.94 -33.86 -16.29
N ALA A 267 3.13 -34.91 -16.04
CA ALA A 267 2.38 -35.03 -14.80
C ALA A 267 3.27 -35.14 -13.56
N PHE A 268 4.41 -35.84 -13.66
CA PHE A 268 5.38 -35.95 -12.56
C PHE A 268 6.15 -34.67 -12.34
N ASP A 269 6.53 -33.96 -13.40
CA ASP A 269 7.21 -32.66 -13.30
C ASP A 269 6.32 -31.64 -12.57
N ILE A 270 5.03 -31.54 -12.93
CA ILE A 270 4.07 -30.65 -12.23
C ILE A 270 3.93 -31.03 -10.76
N TYR A 271 3.92 -32.33 -10.44
CA TYR A 271 3.84 -32.79 -9.05
C TYR A 271 5.06 -32.35 -8.24
N GLU A 272 6.28 -32.56 -8.75
CA GLU A 272 7.52 -32.20 -8.06
C GLU A 272 7.65 -30.68 -7.90
N ASP A 273 7.31 -29.90 -8.94
CA ASP A 273 7.50 -28.45 -8.92
C ASP A 273 6.48 -27.71 -8.07
N VAL A 274 5.22 -28.17 -8.06
CA VAL A 274 4.10 -27.41 -7.45
C VAL A 274 3.54 -28.12 -6.21
N ILE A 275 3.26 -29.41 -6.28
CA ILE A 275 2.49 -30.10 -5.24
C ILE A 275 3.40 -30.59 -4.10
N SER A 276 4.59 -31.09 -4.42
CA SER A 276 5.50 -31.75 -3.47
C SER A 276 5.88 -30.85 -2.28
N GLN A 277 6.02 -29.54 -2.53
CA GLN A 277 6.40 -28.53 -1.55
C GLN A 277 5.38 -28.38 -0.41
N HIS A 278 4.14 -28.81 -0.66
CA HIS A 278 3.04 -28.73 0.29
C HIS A 278 2.73 -30.08 0.97
N ILE A 279 3.49 -31.14 0.69
CA ILE A 279 3.24 -32.47 1.27
C ILE A 279 3.82 -32.56 2.69
N GLY A 280 2.95 -32.83 3.66
CA GLY A 280 3.32 -33.13 5.05
C GLY A 280 3.74 -34.59 5.25
N SER A 281 4.60 -34.85 6.25
CA SER A 281 5.26 -36.15 6.42
C SER A 281 5.02 -36.87 7.77
N SER A 282 4.28 -36.29 8.72
CA SER A 282 4.33 -36.78 10.11
C SER A 282 3.48 -38.04 10.40
N THR A 283 2.35 -38.25 9.70
CA THR A 283 1.49 -39.44 9.92
C THR A 283 0.75 -39.94 8.66
N GLY A 284 1.13 -39.48 7.46
CA GLY A 284 0.51 -39.83 6.18
C GLY A 284 0.83 -38.80 5.10
N THR A 285 0.45 -39.08 3.84
CA THR A 285 0.61 -38.14 2.72
C THR A 285 -0.63 -37.24 2.63
N TYR A 286 -0.49 -35.99 3.06
CA TYR A 286 -1.54 -34.98 2.96
C TYR A 286 -0.95 -33.66 2.49
N ILE A 287 -1.79 -32.83 1.87
CA ILE A 287 -1.43 -31.47 1.50
C ILE A 287 -1.62 -30.58 2.72
N SER A 288 -0.60 -29.78 2.99
CA SER A 288 -0.50 -28.88 4.12
C SER A 288 0.01 -27.53 3.67
N PHE A 289 -0.46 -26.49 4.33
CA PHE A 289 -0.08 -25.12 4.05
C PHE A 289 0.53 -24.52 5.31
N GLU A 290 1.62 -23.78 5.14
CA GLU A 290 2.14 -22.93 6.21
C GLU A 290 1.15 -21.80 6.49
N VAL A 291 0.68 -21.72 7.73
CA VAL A 291 -0.31 -20.73 8.17
C VAL A 291 0.19 -20.01 9.41
N ASP A 292 0.18 -18.67 9.37
CA ASP A 292 0.63 -17.78 10.45
C ASP A 292 -0.32 -16.59 10.65
N PHE A 293 -1.61 -16.79 10.38
CA PHE A 293 -2.63 -15.77 10.56
C PHE A 293 -3.54 -16.10 11.75
N PHE A 294 -3.97 -15.08 12.47
CA PHE A 294 -4.89 -15.17 13.61
C PHE A 294 -4.45 -16.17 14.69
N ASN A 295 -3.15 -16.35 14.88
CA ASN A 295 -2.55 -17.27 15.86
C ASN A 295 -2.09 -16.57 17.15
N ASP A 296 -2.48 -15.31 17.34
CA ASP A 296 -2.03 -14.46 18.44
C ASP A 296 -3.17 -14.27 19.47
N GLU A 297 -3.08 -14.99 20.59
CA GLU A 297 -4.06 -14.92 21.66
C GLU A 297 -4.07 -13.56 22.38
N ASP A 298 -2.90 -12.93 22.51
CA ASP A 298 -2.77 -11.62 23.14
C ASP A 298 -3.46 -10.55 22.28
N PHE A 299 -3.31 -10.62 20.96
CA PHE A 299 -4.06 -9.75 20.04
C PHE A 299 -5.58 -9.88 20.23
N LEU A 300 -6.10 -11.11 20.34
CA LEU A 300 -7.53 -11.33 20.58
C LEU A 300 -7.97 -10.75 21.93
N ALA A 301 -7.17 -10.92 22.97
CA ALA A 301 -7.46 -10.36 24.29
C ALA A 301 -7.42 -8.82 24.28
N ALA A 302 -6.52 -8.19 23.52
CA ALA A 302 -6.50 -6.74 23.32
C ALA A 302 -7.76 -6.23 22.61
N VAL A 303 -8.24 -6.95 21.59
CA VAL A 303 -9.50 -6.64 20.89
C VAL A 303 -10.70 -6.70 21.83
N LYS A 304 -10.77 -7.73 22.69
CA LYS A 304 -11.86 -7.88 23.68
C LYS A 304 -11.83 -6.76 24.72
N ASN A 305 -10.67 -6.48 25.31
CA ASN A 305 -10.51 -5.40 26.28
C ASN A 305 -10.90 -4.03 25.68
N HIS A 306 -10.49 -3.75 24.44
CA HIS A 306 -10.87 -2.52 23.75
C HIS A 306 -12.39 -2.36 23.64
N LYS A 307 -13.09 -3.43 23.23
CA LYS A 307 -14.56 -3.44 23.14
C LYS A 307 -15.23 -3.18 24.48
N GLU A 308 -14.78 -3.87 25.53
CA GLU A 308 -15.38 -3.79 26.87
C GLU A 308 -15.21 -2.39 27.47
N ARG A 309 -14.01 -1.81 27.39
CA ARG A 309 -13.74 -0.45 27.86
C ARG A 309 -14.54 0.60 27.09
N LEU A 310 -14.61 0.48 25.76
CA LEU A 310 -15.39 1.41 24.95
C LEU A 310 -16.89 1.33 25.30
N SER A 311 -17.43 0.12 25.53
CA SER A 311 -18.82 -0.06 25.97
C SER A 311 -19.06 0.62 27.32
N ALA A 312 -18.17 0.43 28.29
CA ALA A 312 -18.29 1.05 29.61
C ALA A 312 -18.28 2.59 29.53
N ILE A 313 -17.41 3.18 28.71
CA ILE A 313 -17.37 4.63 28.49
C ILE A 313 -18.67 5.14 27.83
N ARG A 314 -19.25 4.36 26.89
CA ARG A 314 -20.51 4.69 26.22
C ARG A 314 -21.72 4.59 27.13
N GLU A 315 -21.76 3.61 28.02
CA GLU A 315 -22.81 3.45 29.03
C GLU A 315 -22.88 4.65 29.99
N LEU A 316 -21.74 5.30 30.24
CA LEU A 316 -21.68 6.55 31.00
C LEU A 316 -22.09 7.79 30.18
N GLY A 317 -22.27 7.68 28.86
CA GLY A 317 -22.58 8.79 27.97
C GLY A 317 -21.41 9.75 27.74
N LEU A 318 -20.16 9.30 27.98
CA LEU A 318 -18.98 10.17 28.03
C LEU A 318 -18.04 10.05 26.81
N GLU A 319 -18.37 9.23 25.80
CA GLU A 319 -17.48 8.92 24.66
C GLU A 319 -16.83 10.16 24.02
N SER A 320 -17.65 11.12 23.59
CA SER A 320 -17.16 12.34 22.92
C SER A 320 -16.26 13.17 23.82
N SER A 321 -16.67 13.40 25.07
CA SER A 321 -15.92 14.21 26.02
C SER A 321 -14.62 13.53 26.45
N TYR A 322 -14.64 12.19 26.58
CA TYR A 322 -13.47 11.39 26.90
C TYR A 322 -12.39 11.50 25.81
N PHE A 323 -12.74 11.28 24.54
CA PHE A 323 -11.77 11.40 23.45
C PHE A 323 -11.32 12.86 23.22
N SER A 324 -12.21 13.83 23.47
CA SER A 324 -11.85 15.26 23.45
C SER A 324 -10.83 15.61 24.54
N LEU A 325 -11.01 15.07 25.75
CA LEU A 325 -10.09 15.23 26.88
C LEU A 325 -8.71 14.63 26.55
N LEU A 326 -8.66 13.39 26.06
CA LEU A 326 -7.41 12.74 25.66
C LEU A 326 -6.66 13.57 24.60
N LYS A 327 -7.36 14.02 23.55
CA LYS A 327 -6.77 14.84 22.49
C LYS A 327 -6.26 16.19 23.00
N SER A 328 -7.00 16.81 23.92
CA SER A 328 -6.61 18.09 24.53
C SER A 328 -5.38 17.92 25.43
N PHE A 329 -5.34 16.84 26.21
CA PHE A 329 -4.18 16.44 26.99
C PHE A 329 -2.95 16.28 26.10
N GLU A 330 -3.04 15.49 25.03
CA GLU A 330 -1.90 15.24 24.14
C GLU A 330 -1.33 16.52 23.53
N LYS A 331 -2.20 17.32 22.92
CA LYS A 331 -1.80 18.55 22.25
C LYS A 331 -1.19 19.56 23.23
N SER A 332 -1.78 19.70 24.42
CA SER A 332 -1.29 20.65 25.42
C SER A 332 0.04 20.22 26.01
N VAL A 333 0.18 18.94 26.34
CA VAL A 333 1.43 18.38 26.89
C VAL A 333 2.56 18.49 25.89
N ALA A 334 2.36 18.06 24.63
CA ALA A 334 3.39 18.17 23.59
C ALA A 334 3.87 19.61 23.39
N LYS A 335 2.92 20.55 23.22
CA LYS A 335 3.22 21.96 22.98
C LYS A 335 3.93 22.63 24.14
N GLN A 336 3.43 22.47 25.37
CA GLN A 336 4.04 23.11 26.53
C GLN A 336 5.42 22.50 26.84
N THR A 337 5.56 21.18 26.73
CA THR A 337 6.85 20.48 26.92
C THR A 337 7.91 20.96 25.93
N ALA A 338 7.55 21.12 24.66
CA ALA A 338 8.45 21.65 23.64
C ALA A 338 8.98 23.06 23.97
N ASN A 339 8.13 23.90 24.58
CA ASN A 339 8.51 25.27 24.97
C ASN A 339 9.39 25.34 26.22
N LEU A 340 9.50 24.26 27.00
CA LEU A 340 10.32 24.24 28.22
C LEU A 340 11.82 24.11 27.94
N GLN A 341 12.24 23.84 26.70
CA GLN A 341 13.65 23.66 26.32
C GLN A 341 14.37 22.71 27.30
N LEU A 342 13.91 21.45 27.31
CA LEU A 342 14.39 20.43 28.25
C LEU A 342 15.79 19.95 27.86
N SER A 343 16.62 19.73 28.87
CA SER A 343 17.92 19.06 28.75
C SER A 343 17.83 17.59 29.15
N GLN A 344 18.89 16.84 28.88
CA GLN A 344 19.00 15.44 29.32
C GLN A 344 18.87 15.35 30.86
N GLY A 345 17.94 14.53 31.33
CA GLY A 345 17.66 14.36 32.76
C GLY A 345 16.56 15.27 33.32
N ASP A 346 16.13 16.29 32.56
CA ASP A 346 15.00 17.12 32.98
C ASP A 346 13.71 16.29 33.02
N LYS A 347 12.95 16.49 34.10
CA LYS A 347 11.62 15.91 34.28
C LYS A 347 10.56 16.99 34.20
N VAL A 348 9.36 16.58 33.83
CA VAL A 348 8.20 17.47 33.79
C VAL A 348 7.09 16.97 34.69
N GLU A 349 6.43 17.92 35.33
CA GLU A 349 5.18 17.73 36.04
C GLU A 349 4.04 18.21 35.15
N VAL A 350 2.99 17.40 35.04
CA VAL A 350 1.75 17.73 34.34
C VAL A 350 0.62 17.69 35.34
N THR A 351 0.01 18.85 35.58
CA THR A 351 -1.23 18.95 36.37
C THR A 351 -2.38 19.21 35.41
N ILE A 352 -3.42 18.39 35.50
CA ILE A 352 -4.66 18.57 34.73
C ILE A 352 -5.86 18.62 35.66
N LYS A 353 -6.72 19.62 35.45
CA LYS A 353 -8.04 19.75 36.09
C LYS A 353 -9.14 19.81 35.04
N TYR A 354 -10.26 19.15 35.26
CA TYR A 354 -11.42 19.10 34.35
C TYR A 354 -12.70 18.85 35.16
N ASP A 355 -13.87 19.01 34.53
CA ASP A 355 -15.13 18.67 35.20
C ASP A 355 -15.22 17.16 35.45
N ALA A 356 -15.36 16.75 36.72
CA ALA A 356 -15.35 15.35 37.11
C ALA A 356 -16.51 14.52 36.54
N LYS A 357 -17.63 15.16 36.16
CA LYS A 357 -18.82 14.47 35.64
C LYS A 357 -18.85 14.46 34.12
N THR A 358 -18.51 15.58 33.48
CA THR A 358 -18.61 15.74 32.02
C THR A 358 -17.29 15.51 31.29
N LEU A 359 -16.16 15.50 32.00
CA LEU A 359 -14.80 15.45 31.44
C LEU A 359 -14.40 16.69 30.62
N GLU A 360 -15.16 17.77 30.71
CA GLU A 360 -14.97 18.97 29.90
C GLU A 360 -14.08 20.03 30.56
N ASN A 361 -13.75 21.06 29.76
CA ASN A 361 -13.00 22.25 30.16
C ASN A 361 -11.64 21.96 30.83
N PRO A 362 -10.76 21.15 30.19
CA PRO A 362 -9.48 20.81 30.78
C PRO A 362 -8.55 22.03 30.90
N SER A 363 -8.02 22.25 32.09
CA SER A 363 -6.91 23.14 32.39
C SER A 363 -5.66 22.30 32.60
N ILE A 364 -4.70 22.40 31.68
CA ILE A 364 -3.48 21.58 31.65
C ILE A 364 -2.28 22.49 31.79
N ILE A 365 -1.45 22.24 32.80
CA ILE A 365 -0.23 22.99 33.10
C ILE A 365 0.95 22.02 33.10
N VAL A 366 1.97 22.34 32.32
CA VAL A 366 3.23 21.60 32.27
C VAL A 366 4.36 22.49 32.79
N SER A 367 5.18 21.95 33.68
CA SER A 367 6.35 22.67 34.21
C SER A 367 7.53 21.74 34.46
N LYS A 368 8.75 22.29 34.48
CA LYS A 368 9.93 21.55 34.94
C LYS A 368 9.80 21.23 36.43
N THR A 369 10.30 20.08 36.86
CA THR A 369 10.22 19.66 38.25
C THR A 369 11.55 19.10 38.75
N ILE A 370 11.74 19.15 40.07
CA ILE A 370 12.86 18.56 40.80
C ILE A 370 12.55 17.16 41.34
N TYR A 371 11.42 16.57 40.94
CA TYR A 371 11.01 15.24 41.39
C TYR A 371 12.07 14.17 41.06
N GLU A 372 12.61 13.50 42.08
CA GLU A 372 13.71 12.54 41.90
C GLU A 372 13.26 11.10 41.63
N GLY A 373 11.98 10.76 41.84
CA GLY A 373 11.48 9.40 41.69
C GLY A 373 11.32 8.90 40.24
N GLU A 374 10.84 7.67 40.08
CA GLU A 374 10.67 7.03 38.77
C GLU A 374 9.58 7.71 37.92
N CYS A 375 9.72 7.66 36.60
CA CYS A 375 8.73 8.18 35.67
C CYS A 375 8.46 7.17 34.54
N PRO A 376 7.22 7.05 34.04
CA PRO A 376 6.06 7.86 34.41
C PRO A 376 5.52 7.52 35.81
N PHE A 377 5.02 8.52 36.54
CA PHE A 377 4.41 8.33 37.86
C PHE A 377 3.17 9.21 38.02
N VAL A 378 2.11 8.65 38.60
CA VAL A 378 0.85 9.35 38.90
C VAL A 378 0.81 9.61 40.41
N GLU A 379 0.98 10.87 40.81
CA GLU A 379 0.97 11.25 42.23
C GLU A 379 -0.45 11.50 42.73
N ILE A 380 -1.27 12.21 41.94
CA ILE A 380 -2.67 12.48 42.27
C ILE A 380 -3.53 11.84 41.21
N SER A 381 -4.46 10.99 41.64
CA SER A 381 -5.49 10.41 40.79
C SER A 381 -6.87 10.50 41.44
N THR A 382 -7.62 11.54 41.06
CA THR A 382 -9.01 11.75 41.48
C THR A 382 -9.84 12.23 40.29
N LEU A 383 -11.14 11.93 40.24
CA LEU A 383 -11.96 12.40 39.13
C LEU A 383 -11.96 13.94 39.10
N GLY A 384 -11.65 14.50 37.92
CA GLY A 384 -11.50 15.94 37.71
C GLY A 384 -10.12 16.51 38.05
N HIS A 385 -9.18 15.71 38.59
CA HIS A 385 -7.84 16.19 38.90
C HIS A 385 -6.79 15.08 38.87
N GLN A 386 -5.80 15.22 37.98
CA GLN A 386 -4.67 14.32 37.87
C GLN A 386 -3.35 15.11 37.94
N LYS A 387 -2.34 14.51 38.57
CA LYS A 387 -0.97 15.04 38.63
C LYS A 387 0.02 13.94 38.30
N LEU A 388 0.79 14.14 37.23
CA LEU A 388 1.67 13.14 36.65
C LEU A 388 3.08 13.68 36.45
N TYR A 389 4.05 12.77 36.47
CA TYR A 389 5.46 13.04 36.24
C TYR A 389 5.98 12.25 35.05
N PHE A 390 6.78 12.90 34.21
CA PHE A 390 7.32 12.30 32.99
C PHE A 390 8.80 12.63 32.78
N CYS A 391 9.49 11.79 32.00
CA CYS A 391 10.86 11.98 31.51
C CYS A 391 10.87 12.14 29.98
N PRO A 392 10.61 13.36 29.44
CA PRO A 392 10.38 13.53 28.01
C PRO A 392 11.63 13.23 27.16
N TRP A 393 12.83 13.50 27.69
CA TRP A 393 14.09 13.28 26.98
C TRP A 393 14.40 11.80 26.75
N ASN A 394 13.98 10.90 27.65
CA ASN A 394 14.17 9.46 27.50
C ASN A 394 13.45 8.93 26.25
N TRP A 395 12.37 9.58 25.84
CA TRP A 395 11.59 9.17 24.67
C TRP A 395 12.24 9.62 23.36
N ILE A 396 12.64 10.88 23.29
CA ILE A 396 13.31 11.47 22.12
C ILE A 396 14.64 10.76 21.86
N SER A 397 15.46 10.60 22.90
CA SER A 397 16.77 9.94 22.78
C SER A 397 16.67 8.49 22.29
N TYR A 398 15.61 7.77 22.69
CA TYR A 398 15.37 6.41 22.20
C TYR A 398 15.01 6.36 20.71
N GLU A 399 14.14 7.27 20.22
CA GLU A 399 13.77 7.28 18.80
C GLU A 399 14.95 7.71 17.90
N ILE A 400 15.74 8.70 18.36
CA ILE A 400 16.98 9.11 17.68
C ILE A 400 18.01 7.98 17.67
N GLY A 401 18.24 7.33 18.81
CA GLY A 401 19.21 6.24 18.94
C GLY A 401 18.90 5.05 18.04
N ASN A 402 17.63 4.81 17.74
CA ASN A 402 17.18 3.77 16.81
C ASN A 402 17.12 4.23 15.34
N GLY A 403 17.57 5.45 15.04
CA GLY A 403 17.57 6.01 13.68
C GLY A 403 16.18 6.31 13.12
N LYS A 404 15.15 6.39 13.98
CA LYS A 404 13.75 6.62 13.57
C LYS A 404 13.43 8.10 13.39
N GLU A 405 14.12 8.98 14.11
CA GLU A 405 13.95 10.43 14.05
C GLU A 405 15.32 11.12 14.03
N ALA A 406 15.40 12.30 13.40
CA ALA A 406 16.57 13.16 13.47
C ALA A 406 16.59 13.95 14.79
N PHE A 407 17.75 14.51 15.15
CA PHE A 407 17.84 15.38 16.32
C PHE A 407 16.99 16.64 16.10
N PRO A 408 16.06 16.98 17.02
CA PRO A 408 15.20 18.15 16.86
C PRO A 408 16.00 19.45 17.04
N GLU A 409 15.89 20.37 16.09
CA GLU A 409 16.60 21.66 16.12
C GLU A 409 15.70 22.82 16.56
N THR A 410 14.39 22.70 16.35
CA THR A 410 13.41 23.74 16.68
C THR A 410 12.34 23.25 17.66
N PRO A 411 11.68 24.15 18.43
CA PRO A 411 10.54 23.77 19.27
C PRO A 411 9.42 23.05 18.49
N ASN A 412 9.23 23.37 17.21
CA ASN A 412 8.24 22.69 16.37
C ASN A 412 8.66 21.24 16.07
N ASP A 413 9.95 20.96 15.90
CA ASP A 413 10.46 19.59 15.74
C ASP A 413 10.25 18.79 17.02
N PHE A 414 10.51 19.40 18.18
CA PHE A 414 10.21 18.81 19.49
C PHE A 414 8.72 18.51 19.63
N GLU A 415 7.83 19.46 19.33
CA GLU A 415 6.39 19.25 19.40
C GLU A 415 5.94 18.10 18.48
N ARG A 416 6.46 18.04 17.24
CA ARG A 416 6.15 16.95 16.30
C ARG A 416 6.58 15.59 16.84
N GLN A 417 7.79 15.48 17.39
CA GLN A 417 8.30 14.23 17.95
C GLN A 417 7.55 13.82 19.24
N TYR A 418 7.11 14.78 20.05
CA TYR A 418 6.25 14.47 21.20
C TYR A 418 4.85 13.99 20.76
N ILE A 419 4.31 14.51 19.65
CA ILE A 419 3.04 14.03 19.10
C ILE A 419 3.21 12.61 18.55
N SER A 420 4.30 12.29 17.85
CA SER A 420 4.52 10.94 17.30
C SER A 420 4.69 9.86 18.39
N SER A 421 5.18 10.27 19.57
CA SER A 421 5.33 9.41 20.75
C SER A 421 4.24 9.62 21.81
N SER A 422 3.06 10.13 21.44
CA SER A 422 2.07 10.59 22.41
C SER A 422 1.58 9.53 23.39
N TRP A 423 1.50 8.28 22.92
CA TRP A 423 1.10 7.13 23.72
C TRP A 423 1.94 6.96 24.99
N LYS A 424 3.23 7.36 25.00
CA LYS A 424 4.12 7.23 26.17
C LYS A 424 3.70 8.09 27.36
N TYR A 425 3.11 9.27 27.12
CA TYR A 425 2.57 10.13 28.19
C TYR A 425 1.05 10.09 28.31
N ARG A 426 0.34 9.78 27.22
CA ARG A 426 -1.12 9.60 27.27
C ARG A 426 -1.49 8.37 28.09
N ARG A 427 -0.77 7.25 27.93
CA ARG A 427 -1.11 5.98 28.59
C ARG A 427 -1.22 6.09 30.12
N PRO A 428 -0.27 6.66 30.86
CA PRO A 428 -0.40 6.83 32.31
C PRO A 428 -1.62 7.66 32.72
N PHE A 429 -1.91 8.74 31.98
CA PHE A 429 -3.10 9.56 32.21
C PHE A 429 -4.40 8.79 31.91
N GLN A 430 -4.42 8.05 30.81
CA GLN A 430 -5.57 7.25 30.39
C GLN A 430 -5.87 6.14 31.40
N VAL A 431 -4.85 5.40 31.85
CA VAL A 431 -4.98 4.38 32.90
C VAL A 431 -5.53 4.99 34.18
N ALA A 432 -4.98 6.13 34.62
CA ALA A 432 -5.42 6.79 35.84
C ALA A 432 -6.89 7.22 35.78
N ILE A 433 -7.36 7.72 34.64
CA ILE A 433 -8.77 8.05 34.42
C ILE A 433 -9.65 6.80 34.35
N ASP A 434 -9.23 5.78 33.60
CA ASP A 434 -10.03 4.59 33.36
C ASP A 434 -10.30 3.82 34.66
N LYS A 435 -9.29 3.73 35.53
CA LYS A 435 -9.44 3.10 36.86
C LYS A 435 -10.56 3.74 37.67
N LEU A 436 -10.72 5.05 37.55
CA LEU A 436 -11.73 5.82 38.27
C LEU A 436 -13.11 5.83 37.58
N LEU A 437 -13.13 5.79 36.24
CA LEU A 437 -14.37 5.87 35.45
C LEU A 437 -15.04 4.51 35.24
N ILE A 438 -14.26 3.50 34.84
CA ILE A 438 -14.76 2.21 34.38
C ILE A 438 -14.27 1.04 35.25
N GLY A 439 -13.41 1.30 36.24
CA GLY A 439 -12.92 0.33 37.21
C GLY A 439 -11.59 -0.32 36.82
N GLU A 440 -10.86 -0.83 37.81
CA GLU A 440 -9.54 -1.41 37.60
C GLU A 440 -9.56 -2.71 36.78
N ASP A 441 -10.63 -3.50 36.89
CA ASP A 441 -10.78 -4.78 36.19
C ASP A 441 -10.80 -4.64 34.66
N LEU A 442 -11.14 -3.45 34.15
CA LEU A 442 -11.18 -3.15 32.72
C LEU A 442 -9.87 -2.56 32.19
N ILE A 443 -8.86 -2.35 33.04
CA ILE A 443 -7.55 -1.88 32.56
C ILE A 443 -6.85 -2.99 31.77
N SER A 444 -6.31 -2.63 30.62
CA SER A 444 -5.55 -3.57 29.80
C SER A 444 -4.35 -4.13 30.58
N PRO A 445 -4.10 -5.46 30.53
CA PRO A 445 -2.98 -6.08 31.22
C PRO A 445 -1.62 -5.59 30.69
N TRP A 446 -1.57 -5.06 29.46
CA TRP A 446 -0.35 -4.54 28.84
C TRP A 446 -0.12 -3.03 29.10
N MET A 447 -0.92 -2.41 29.96
CA MET A 447 -0.79 -0.99 30.33
C MET A 447 -0.11 -0.72 31.67
N ASN A 448 0.12 -1.77 32.47
CA ASN A 448 0.70 -1.65 33.80
C ASN A 448 2.22 -1.53 33.79
#